data_AF-A0A960SIP7-F1
#
_entry.id   AF-A0A960SIP7-F1
#
_cell.length_a   1.000
_cell.length_b   1.000
_cell.length_c   1.000
_cell.angle_alpha   90.00
_cell.angle_beta   90.00
_cell.angle_gamma   90.00
#
_symmetry.space_group_name_H-M   'P 1'
#
loop_
_entity.id
_entity.type
_entity.pdbx_description
1 polymer ?
#
loop_
_entity_poly.entity_id
_entity_poly.type
_entity_poly.pdbx_seq_one_letter_code
_entity_poly.pdbx_strand_id
1 'polypeptide(L)'
;ITGSLEDFEREAANERWHTLYETSPGLPFIENPRSGNPFIGVEIGGRIQTLDEQHLLLSLGDQGFDGWETTLAISQDLSSPFGKTMKIDKQTGEAKLYSMGHRNPQGLCVATDGSVWSTEHGPKGGDELNLIQEGKNYGWPIVTLGANYFDTIWPLSSNQSSHDGYEYPVYSWLPSIGISNLIQVKGSPMPIWRGDLLVSSLAAGTVYHVRLHDGRVLFSEPLDIGKRIRDIAEGANGNVYLWTDSADFVRISPVEMVEKTGETLFAQCLVCHSRNLHGLYAIGPSLEGVFGRKIASLPDFQYTAGMKSVKGRWNSENLDAFIENPQVFAHGTTMVSPHLTSEDRQRLLVYLKSY
;
A
#
# COMPACT_ATOMS: atom_id res chain seq x y z
N ILE A 1 -21.67 -14.55 -11.66
CA ILE A 1 -22.03 -13.73 -12.84
C ILE A 1 -21.96 -14.68 -14.01
N THR A 2 -23.09 -14.97 -14.64
CA THR A 2 -23.17 -15.83 -15.84
C THR A 2 -23.62 -14.95 -16.99
N GLY A 3 -22.75 -14.77 -17.97
CA GLY A 3 -23.01 -14.07 -19.23
C GLY A 3 -21.89 -14.45 -20.19
N SER A 4 -22.23 -14.70 -21.45
CA SER A 4 -21.24 -14.94 -22.50
C SER A 4 -20.72 -13.60 -23.04
N LEU A 5 -19.59 -13.62 -23.76
CA LEU A 5 -19.11 -12.45 -24.49
C LEU A 5 -20.16 -11.94 -25.49
N GLU A 6 -20.89 -12.86 -26.13
CA GLU A 6 -21.98 -12.53 -27.06
C GLU A 6 -23.16 -11.84 -26.35
N ASP A 7 -23.45 -12.21 -25.09
CA ASP A 7 -24.46 -11.51 -24.28
C ASP A 7 -24.01 -10.08 -23.96
N PHE A 8 -22.75 -9.90 -23.55
CA PHE A 8 -22.18 -8.58 -23.30
C PHE A 8 -22.16 -7.71 -24.56
N GLU A 9 -21.71 -8.23 -25.70
CA GLU A 9 -21.66 -7.49 -26.96
C GLU A 9 -23.06 -7.10 -27.45
N ARG A 10 -24.05 -7.97 -27.27
CA ARG A 10 -25.44 -7.71 -27.69
C ARG A 10 -26.15 -6.72 -26.76
N GLU A 11 -25.83 -6.72 -25.46
CA GLU A 11 -26.26 -5.71 -24.51
C GLU A 11 -25.58 -4.37 -24.80
N ALA A 12 -24.25 -4.35 -24.90
CA ALA A 12 -23.44 -3.16 -25.17
C ALA A 12 -23.77 -2.50 -26.53
N ALA A 13 -24.15 -3.28 -27.55
CA ALA A 13 -24.56 -2.75 -28.86
C ALA A 13 -25.86 -1.92 -28.82
N ASN A 14 -26.69 -2.11 -27.78
CA ASN A 14 -27.92 -1.34 -27.56
C ASN A 14 -27.76 -0.27 -26.46
N GLU A 15 -26.60 -0.20 -25.80
CA GLU A 15 -26.33 0.80 -24.78
C GLU A 15 -25.90 2.12 -25.41
N ARG A 16 -26.57 3.19 -24.99
CA ARG A 16 -26.21 4.55 -25.41
C ARG A 16 -25.05 5.02 -24.54
N TRP A 17 -23.84 4.93 -25.08
CA TRP A 17 -22.65 5.49 -24.44
C TRP A 17 -22.78 7.00 -24.26
N HIS A 18 -22.43 7.48 -23.07
CA HIS A 18 -22.33 8.90 -22.76
C HIS A 18 -20.88 9.21 -22.38
N THR A 19 -20.25 10.12 -23.10
CA THR A 19 -18.91 10.61 -22.75
C THR A 19 -19.01 11.46 -21.51
N LEU A 20 -18.50 10.94 -20.39
CA LEU A 20 -18.44 11.67 -19.13
C LEU A 20 -17.27 12.66 -19.10
N TYR A 21 -16.11 12.26 -19.61
CA TYR A 21 -14.90 13.08 -19.62
C TYR A 21 -14.06 12.76 -20.85
N GLU A 22 -13.48 13.81 -21.43
CA GLU A 22 -12.52 13.74 -22.52
C GLU A 22 -11.36 14.68 -22.19
N THR A 23 -10.12 14.18 -22.30
CA THR A 23 -8.93 14.97 -22.01
C THR A 23 -8.80 16.11 -23.01
N SER A 24 -8.67 17.34 -22.50
CA SER A 24 -8.45 18.53 -23.31
C SER A 24 -7.50 19.50 -22.57
N PRO A 25 -6.50 20.09 -23.26
CA PRO A 25 -6.10 19.79 -24.64
C PRO A 25 -5.56 18.35 -24.76
N GLY A 26 -5.65 17.78 -25.96
CA GLY A 26 -5.00 16.51 -26.27
C GLY A 26 -3.47 16.64 -26.25
N LEU A 27 -2.77 15.51 -26.29
CA LEU A 27 -1.30 15.53 -26.41
C LEU A 27 -0.87 16.24 -27.70
N PRO A 28 0.19 17.06 -27.66
CA PRO A 28 0.70 17.71 -28.85
C PRO A 28 1.24 16.66 -29.83
N PHE A 29 0.67 16.61 -31.04
CA PHE A 29 1.20 15.79 -32.13
C PHE A 29 2.40 16.50 -32.77
N ILE A 30 3.58 15.87 -32.76
CA ILE A 30 4.80 16.43 -33.37
C ILE A 30 5.13 15.63 -34.64
N GLU A 31 5.06 16.27 -35.80
CA GLU A 31 5.14 15.62 -37.13
C GLU A 31 6.50 15.00 -37.51
N ASN A 32 7.57 15.19 -36.72
CA ASN A 32 8.92 14.74 -37.08
C ASN A 32 9.47 13.60 -36.19
N PRO A 33 9.43 12.33 -36.65
CA PRO A 33 9.76 11.16 -35.84
C PRO A 33 11.27 10.89 -35.68
N ARG A 34 12.17 11.68 -36.32
CA ARG A 34 13.63 11.45 -36.20
C ARG A 34 14.27 12.11 -34.98
N SER A 35 13.52 12.94 -34.25
CA SER A 35 13.95 13.63 -33.02
C SER A 35 12.73 14.10 -32.19
N GLY A 36 11.59 13.43 -32.31
CA GLY A 36 10.30 13.85 -31.75
C GLY A 36 9.85 12.95 -30.61
N ASN A 37 9.30 13.58 -29.57
CA ASN A 37 8.83 12.96 -28.32
C ASN A 37 8.12 11.63 -28.56
N PRO A 38 8.64 10.50 -28.04
CA PRO A 38 7.95 9.24 -28.18
C PRO A 38 6.68 9.32 -27.33
N PHE A 39 5.51 9.26 -27.97
CA PHE A 39 4.32 8.85 -27.25
C PHE A 39 4.59 7.45 -26.68
N ILE A 40 4.74 7.33 -25.36
CA ILE A 40 4.95 6.05 -24.70
C ILE A 40 3.59 5.52 -24.25
N GLY A 41 2.96 4.70 -25.10
CA GLY A 41 1.64 4.11 -24.83
C GLY A 41 1.56 3.15 -23.64
N VAL A 42 2.67 2.94 -22.93
CA VAL A 42 2.72 2.19 -21.65
C VAL A 42 2.78 3.11 -20.42
N GLU A 43 2.89 4.43 -20.61
CA GLU A 43 2.95 5.46 -19.56
C GLU A 43 1.65 6.26 -19.46
N ILE A 44 0.53 5.55 -19.56
CA ILE A 44 -0.79 6.14 -19.70
C ILE A 44 -1.50 6.40 -18.36
N GLY A 45 -1.10 5.72 -17.28
CA GLY A 45 -1.92 5.59 -16.08
C GLY A 45 -3.27 4.94 -16.38
N GLY A 46 -4.37 5.68 -16.18
CA GLY A 46 -5.71 5.30 -16.63
C GLY A 46 -6.58 4.63 -15.56
N ARG A 47 -6.16 4.64 -14.29
CA ARG A 47 -6.97 4.06 -13.21
C ARG A 47 -8.12 4.99 -12.87
N ILE A 48 -9.33 4.44 -12.82
CA ILE A 48 -10.54 5.16 -12.38
C ILE A 48 -10.96 4.61 -11.03
N GLN A 49 -11.24 5.48 -10.07
CA GLN A 49 -11.71 5.10 -8.75
C GLN A 49 -12.83 6.05 -8.29
N THR A 50 -13.84 5.52 -7.61
CA THR A 50 -14.86 6.37 -6.96
C THR A 50 -14.26 7.04 -5.73
N LEU A 51 -14.27 8.38 -5.70
CA LEU A 51 -13.86 9.17 -4.53
C LEU A 51 -14.99 9.24 -3.50
N ASP A 52 -16.18 9.60 -3.98
CA ASP A 52 -17.39 9.77 -3.20
C ASP A 52 -18.63 9.58 -4.10
N GLU A 53 -19.83 9.81 -3.56
CA GLU A 53 -21.08 9.65 -4.30
C GLU A 53 -21.14 10.47 -5.60
N GLN A 54 -20.51 11.64 -5.65
CA GLN A 54 -20.57 12.59 -6.76
C GLN A 54 -19.34 12.54 -7.67
N HIS A 55 -18.18 12.11 -7.17
CA HIS A 55 -16.92 12.26 -7.89
C HIS A 55 -16.19 10.94 -8.18
N LEU A 56 -15.51 10.91 -9.33
CA LEU A 56 -14.50 9.93 -9.70
C LEU A 56 -13.12 10.58 -9.64
N LEU A 57 -12.09 9.77 -9.41
CA LEU A 57 -10.71 10.09 -9.71
C LEU A 57 -10.26 9.31 -10.95
N LEU A 58 -9.49 9.95 -11.82
CA LEU A 58 -8.82 9.37 -12.98
C LEU A 58 -7.34 9.70 -12.93
N SER A 59 -6.48 8.69 -12.88
CA SER A 59 -5.03 8.88 -13.01
C SER A 59 -4.64 8.98 -14.49
N LEU A 60 -3.76 9.93 -14.84
CA LEU A 60 -3.24 10.13 -16.19
C LEU A 60 -1.73 10.24 -16.11
N GLY A 61 -1.03 9.35 -16.80
CA GLY A 61 0.43 9.41 -16.92
C GLY A 61 0.90 10.56 -17.81
N ASP A 62 2.20 10.81 -17.79
CA ASP A 62 2.88 11.83 -18.56
C ASP A 62 3.15 11.41 -20.00
N GLN A 63 2.93 10.13 -20.34
CA GLN A 63 3.06 9.56 -21.68
C GLN A 63 4.50 9.62 -22.24
N GLY A 64 5.50 9.72 -21.37
CA GLY A 64 6.91 9.89 -21.73
C GLY A 64 7.35 11.34 -21.91
N PHE A 65 6.48 12.33 -21.67
CA PHE A 65 6.83 13.76 -21.73
C PHE A 65 7.54 14.23 -20.44
N ASP A 66 8.75 13.70 -20.25
CA ASP A 66 9.61 13.83 -19.07
C ASP A 66 10.48 15.10 -19.02
N GLY A 67 10.48 15.94 -20.05
CA GLY A 67 11.34 17.13 -20.15
C GLY A 67 12.84 16.87 -20.34
N TRP A 68 13.29 15.60 -20.38
CA TRP A 68 14.68 15.22 -20.63
C TRP A 68 14.87 14.53 -21.98
N GLU A 69 14.26 13.36 -22.17
CA GLU A 69 14.21 12.70 -23.49
C GLU A 69 13.28 13.46 -24.42
N THR A 70 12.32 14.17 -23.83
CA THR A 70 11.41 15.10 -24.49
C THR A 70 11.71 16.55 -24.09
N THR A 71 11.25 17.52 -24.87
CA THR A 71 11.43 18.95 -24.51
C THR A 71 10.35 19.51 -23.58
N LEU A 72 9.31 18.73 -23.28
CA LEU A 72 8.15 19.17 -22.51
C LEU A 72 8.05 18.33 -21.23
N ALA A 73 7.97 18.98 -20.07
CA ALA A 73 7.72 18.34 -18.78
C ALA A 73 6.23 18.45 -18.41
N ILE A 74 5.39 17.64 -19.05
CA ILE A 74 3.93 17.87 -19.05
C ILE A 74 3.29 17.69 -17.67
N SER A 75 3.91 16.88 -16.80
CA SER A 75 3.47 16.65 -15.42
C SER A 75 3.47 17.93 -14.58
N GLN A 76 4.28 18.94 -14.95
CA GLN A 76 4.35 20.23 -14.28
C GLN A 76 3.56 21.34 -14.98
N ASP A 77 3.01 21.08 -16.18
CA ASP A 77 2.16 22.01 -16.90
C ASP A 77 0.71 21.92 -16.38
N LEU A 78 0.19 23.05 -15.86
CA LEU A 78 -1.18 23.17 -15.37
C LEU A 78 -2.22 23.28 -16.48
N SER A 79 -1.81 23.60 -17.71
CA SER A 79 -2.69 23.64 -18.87
C SER A 79 -2.96 22.25 -19.46
N SER A 80 -2.25 21.22 -18.98
CA SER A 80 -2.38 19.84 -19.45
C SER A 80 -2.96 18.91 -18.38
N PRO A 81 -3.86 17.98 -18.76
CA PRO A 81 -4.38 16.96 -17.85
C PRO A 81 -3.41 15.78 -17.63
N PHE A 82 -2.28 15.72 -18.34
CA PHE A 82 -1.34 14.59 -18.29
C PHE A 82 -0.31 14.72 -17.15
N GLY A 83 0.12 13.58 -16.60
CA GLY A 83 0.90 13.52 -15.37
C GLY A 83 0.14 14.02 -14.15
N LYS A 84 -1.18 13.80 -14.11
CA LYS A 84 -2.13 14.31 -13.10
C LYS A 84 -3.06 13.22 -12.59
N THR A 85 -3.66 13.46 -11.42
CA THR A 85 -4.94 12.85 -11.04
C THR A 85 -6.04 13.88 -11.25
N MET A 86 -7.07 13.53 -12.01
CA MET A 86 -8.23 14.37 -12.28
C MET A 86 -9.42 13.94 -11.43
N LYS A 87 -10.14 14.89 -10.83
CA LYS A 87 -11.39 14.69 -10.11
C LYS A 87 -12.55 15.09 -10.99
N ILE A 88 -13.43 14.14 -11.32
CA ILE A 88 -14.49 14.28 -12.32
C ILE A 88 -15.85 14.16 -11.63
N ASP A 89 -16.73 15.14 -11.83
CA ASP A 89 -18.12 15.08 -11.40
C ASP A 89 -18.91 14.09 -12.29
N LYS A 90 -19.56 13.10 -11.67
CA LYS A 90 -20.28 12.02 -12.35
C LYS A 90 -21.52 12.48 -13.11
N GLN A 91 -22.09 13.62 -12.74
CA GLN A 91 -23.32 14.13 -13.34
C GLN A 91 -23.04 15.13 -14.45
N THR A 92 -22.08 16.03 -14.24
CA THR A 92 -21.79 17.12 -15.18
C THR A 92 -20.63 16.82 -16.13
N GLY A 93 -19.74 15.88 -15.75
CA GLY A 93 -18.49 15.63 -16.47
C GLY A 93 -17.42 16.70 -16.23
N GLU A 94 -17.68 17.70 -15.39
CA GLU A 94 -16.70 18.73 -15.04
C GLU A 94 -15.51 18.08 -14.33
N ALA A 95 -14.30 18.32 -14.86
CA ALA A 95 -13.07 17.80 -14.31
C ALA A 95 -12.20 18.91 -13.70
N LYS A 96 -11.63 18.64 -12.54
CA LYS A 96 -10.69 19.52 -11.83
C LYS A 96 -9.41 18.78 -11.52
N LEU A 97 -8.30 19.50 -11.50
CA LEU A 97 -7.04 18.97 -11.04
C LEU A 97 -7.16 18.55 -9.58
N TYR A 98 -6.89 17.27 -9.28
CA TYR A 98 -6.80 16.76 -7.92
C TYR A 98 -5.36 16.80 -7.41
N SER A 99 -4.41 16.26 -8.18
CA SER A 99 -2.98 16.31 -7.85
C SER A 99 -2.12 16.24 -9.12
N MET A 100 -0.86 16.68 -9.03
CA MET A 100 0.05 16.79 -10.18
C MET A 100 1.45 16.26 -9.89
N GLY A 101 2.32 16.27 -10.91
CA GLY A 101 3.70 15.84 -10.78
C GLY A 101 3.84 14.32 -10.74
N HIS A 102 3.03 13.62 -11.55
CA HIS A 102 3.03 12.17 -11.69
C HIS A 102 3.69 11.76 -13.02
N ARG A 103 4.37 10.62 -13.03
CA ARG A 103 4.97 9.95 -14.18
C ARG A 103 3.99 8.95 -14.79
N ASN A 104 3.78 7.81 -14.14
CA ASN A 104 2.93 6.73 -14.67
C ASN A 104 2.13 6.03 -13.54
N PRO A 105 1.09 6.70 -13.00
CA PRO A 105 0.29 6.20 -11.88
C PRO A 105 -0.66 5.08 -12.34
N GLN A 106 -0.30 3.82 -12.05
CA GLN A 106 -1.00 2.61 -12.47
C GLN A 106 -2.15 2.21 -11.52
N GLY A 107 -1.96 2.39 -10.21
CA GLY A 107 -2.94 2.02 -9.20
C GLY A 107 -3.53 3.23 -8.51
N LEU A 108 -4.78 3.09 -8.07
CA LEU A 108 -5.51 4.10 -7.32
C LEU A 108 -6.52 3.41 -6.42
N CYS A 109 -6.44 3.68 -5.11
CA CYS A 109 -7.30 3.08 -4.10
C CYS A 109 -7.82 4.17 -3.16
N VAL A 110 -9.13 4.25 -3.01
CA VAL A 110 -9.76 5.07 -1.96
C VAL A 110 -10.02 4.14 -0.78
N ALA A 111 -9.30 4.38 0.31
CA ALA A 111 -9.38 3.60 1.53
C ALA A 111 -10.67 3.90 2.31
N THR A 112 -10.95 3.06 3.30
CA THR A 112 -12.15 3.15 4.15
C THR A 112 -12.26 4.43 4.98
N ASP A 113 -11.13 5.09 5.26
CA ASP A 113 -11.07 6.39 5.93
C ASP A 113 -11.13 7.59 4.96
N GLY A 114 -11.29 7.33 3.65
CA GLY A 114 -11.32 8.33 2.60
C GLY A 114 -9.94 8.74 2.08
N SER A 115 -8.85 8.19 2.62
CA SER A 115 -7.50 8.45 2.09
C SER A 115 -7.34 7.87 0.69
N VAL A 116 -6.63 8.58 -0.18
CA VAL A 116 -6.40 8.17 -1.57
C VAL A 116 -4.96 7.69 -1.70
N TRP A 117 -4.76 6.43 -2.05
CA TRP A 117 -3.46 5.82 -2.26
C TRP A 117 -3.22 5.58 -3.75
N SER A 118 -2.02 5.86 -4.23
CA SER A 118 -1.61 5.62 -5.61
C SER A 118 -0.31 4.84 -5.67
N THR A 119 -0.17 4.03 -6.71
CA THR A 119 1.07 3.36 -7.07
C THR A 119 1.53 3.79 -8.44
N GLU A 120 2.82 4.05 -8.57
CA GLU A 120 3.38 4.68 -9.77
C GLU A 120 4.73 4.08 -10.16
N HIS A 121 4.92 3.83 -11.46
CA HIS A 121 6.22 3.45 -11.99
C HIS A 121 7.19 4.63 -11.94
N GLY A 122 8.35 4.42 -11.31
CA GLY A 122 9.51 5.30 -11.48
C GLY A 122 10.23 5.06 -12.81
N PRO A 123 11.36 5.75 -13.04
CA PRO A 123 12.26 5.44 -14.15
C PRO A 123 13.07 4.15 -13.84
N LYS A 124 14.41 4.20 -13.81
CA LYS A 124 15.22 3.05 -13.34
C LYS A 124 15.28 3.05 -11.82
N GLY A 125 14.42 2.24 -11.21
CA GLY A 125 14.17 2.35 -9.78
C GLY A 125 13.17 3.46 -9.48
N GLY A 126 12.74 3.53 -8.23
CA GLY A 126 11.91 4.64 -7.78
C GLY A 126 10.43 4.42 -8.06
N ASP A 127 9.97 3.16 -8.12
CA ASP A 127 8.53 2.90 -8.07
C ASP A 127 8.01 3.38 -6.71
N GLU A 128 6.83 3.98 -6.68
CA GLU A 128 6.35 4.70 -5.49
C GLU A 128 4.98 4.24 -5.03
N LEU A 129 4.80 4.28 -3.70
CA LEU A 129 3.51 4.31 -3.02
C LEU A 129 3.29 5.73 -2.50
N ASN A 130 2.25 6.38 -2.99
CA ASN A 130 1.92 7.77 -2.67
C ASN A 130 0.60 7.87 -1.91
N LEU A 131 0.57 8.68 -0.86
CA LEU A 131 -0.69 9.16 -0.25
C LEU A 131 -1.10 10.44 -0.98
N ILE A 132 -2.10 10.33 -1.86
CA ILE A 132 -2.56 11.41 -2.73
C ILE A 132 -3.44 12.40 -1.98
N GLN A 133 -3.05 13.67 -2.03
CA GLN A 133 -3.76 14.78 -1.41
C GLN A 133 -4.18 15.82 -2.46
N GLU A 134 -5.38 16.40 -2.28
CA GLU A 134 -5.90 17.43 -3.18
C GLU A 134 -5.00 18.68 -3.18
N GLY A 135 -4.70 19.21 -4.37
CA GLY A 135 -3.87 20.40 -4.58
C GLY A 135 -2.36 20.18 -4.45
N LYS A 136 -1.89 18.94 -4.24
CA LYS A 136 -0.46 18.65 -4.05
C LYS A 136 0.29 18.29 -5.34
N ASN A 137 1.61 18.47 -5.29
CA ASN A 137 2.55 18.19 -6.37
C ASN A 137 3.60 17.17 -5.90
N TYR A 138 3.65 16.03 -6.61
CA TYR A 138 4.53 14.88 -6.32
C TYR A 138 5.88 14.99 -7.04
N GLY A 139 6.05 16.03 -7.87
CA GLY A 139 7.34 16.54 -8.25
C GLY A 139 7.99 15.93 -9.49
N TRP A 140 7.47 14.85 -10.07
CA TRP A 140 7.96 14.37 -11.36
C TRP A 140 7.77 15.44 -12.46
N PRO A 141 8.73 15.65 -13.38
CA PRO A 141 10.06 15.01 -13.49
C PRO A 141 11.20 15.79 -12.81
N ILE A 142 10.89 16.78 -11.97
CA ILE A 142 11.87 17.63 -11.30
C ILE A 142 12.58 16.84 -10.18
N VAL A 143 11.83 16.01 -9.45
CA VAL A 143 12.35 15.12 -8.41
C VAL A 143 11.91 13.68 -8.66
N THR A 144 12.75 12.74 -8.23
CA THR A 144 12.49 11.30 -8.26
C THR A 144 13.51 10.59 -7.36
N LEU A 145 13.13 9.42 -6.84
CA LEU A 145 14.06 8.50 -6.17
C LEU A 145 14.76 7.54 -7.14
N GLY A 146 14.34 7.50 -8.40
CA GLY A 146 14.96 6.70 -9.45
C GLY A 146 16.11 7.41 -10.18
N ALA A 147 16.66 6.73 -11.17
CA ALA A 147 17.70 7.25 -12.05
C ALA A 147 17.33 7.12 -13.53
N ASN A 148 18.11 7.75 -14.42
CA ASN A 148 18.03 7.48 -15.85
C ASN A 148 18.44 6.03 -16.16
N TYR A 149 17.79 5.38 -17.14
CA TYR A 149 18.06 3.98 -17.49
C TYR A 149 19.51 3.69 -17.87
N PHE A 150 20.19 4.65 -18.47
CA PHE A 150 21.57 4.55 -18.94
C PHE A 150 22.60 5.18 -18.00
N ASP A 151 22.16 5.67 -16.84
CA ASP A 151 23.01 6.33 -15.86
C ASP A 151 22.68 5.85 -14.42
N THR A 152 23.20 6.58 -13.45
CA THR A 152 23.07 6.43 -12.01
C THR A 152 22.36 7.62 -11.36
N ILE A 153 22.08 8.67 -12.14
CA ILE A 153 21.38 9.90 -11.70
C ILE A 153 20.19 10.21 -12.60
N TRP A 154 19.23 10.98 -12.09
CA TRP A 154 18.20 11.61 -12.91
C TRP A 154 18.63 13.03 -13.32
N PRO A 155 18.70 13.35 -14.62
CA PRO A 155 19.36 14.56 -15.12
C PRO A 155 18.66 15.87 -14.77
N LEU A 156 17.33 15.87 -14.60
CA LEU A 156 16.58 17.07 -14.23
C LEU A 156 16.59 17.32 -12.71
N SER A 157 16.98 16.33 -11.91
CA SER A 157 17.04 16.49 -10.46
C SER A 157 18.32 17.22 -10.05
N SER A 158 18.14 18.41 -9.46
CA SER A 158 19.24 19.20 -8.93
C SER A 158 19.87 18.60 -7.65
N ASN A 159 19.10 17.81 -6.90
CA ASN A 159 19.53 17.11 -5.71
C ASN A 159 18.97 15.68 -5.71
N GLN A 160 19.82 14.71 -6.03
CA GLN A 160 19.44 13.32 -6.22
C GLN A 160 18.78 12.76 -4.95
N SER A 161 17.71 11.99 -5.12
CA SER A 161 16.94 11.39 -4.02
C SER A 161 16.29 12.36 -3.02
N SER A 162 16.23 13.66 -3.32
CA SER A 162 15.46 14.66 -2.56
C SER A 162 14.09 14.93 -3.21
N HIS A 163 13.09 15.30 -2.40
CA HIS A 163 11.82 15.89 -2.87
C HIS A 163 11.59 17.27 -2.24
N ASP A 164 12.65 18.04 -2.01
CA ASP A 164 12.53 19.39 -1.43
C ASP A 164 11.54 20.25 -2.24
N GLY A 165 10.49 20.72 -1.59
CA GLY A 165 9.42 21.52 -2.22
C GLY A 165 8.28 20.72 -2.86
N TYR A 166 8.32 19.39 -2.79
CA TYR A 166 7.30 18.47 -3.34
C TYR A 166 6.86 17.47 -2.26
N GLU A 167 5.75 16.78 -2.51
CA GLU A 167 5.32 15.69 -1.63
C GLU A 167 6.25 14.48 -1.78
N TYR A 168 6.70 13.94 -0.65
CA TYR A 168 7.58 12.77 -0.61
C TYR A 168 6.74 11.49 -0.66
N PRO A 169 7.16 10.45 -1.42
CA PRO A 169 6.44 9.18 -1.45
C PRO A 169 6.46 8.49 -0.09
N VAL A 170 5.35 7.86 0.30
CA VAL A 170 5.26 7.15 1.58
C VAL A 170 6.21 5.95 1.60
N TYR A 171 6.45 5.34 0.44
CA TYR A 171 7.45 4.30 0.25
C TYR A 171 7.91 4.24 -1.21
N SER A 172 9.14 3.78 -1.42
CA SER A 172 9.65 3.56 -2.77
C SER A 172 10.45 2.26 -2.88
N TRP A 173 10.32 1.58 -4.01
CA TRP A 173 11.05 0.36 -4.33
C TRP A 173 12.26 0.66 -5.21
N LEU A 174 13.43 0.29 -4.69
CA LEU A 174 14.74 0.42 -5.32
C LEU A 174 15.46 -0.93 -5.23
N PRO A 175 15.53 -1.73 -6.32
CA PRO A 175 15.08 -1.43 -7.68
C PRO A 175 13.55 -1.44 -7.85
N SER A 176 13.08 -0.91 -8.98
CA SER A 176 11.66 -0.94 -9.38
C SER A 176 11.14 -2.36 -9.46
N ILE A 177 9.91 -2.56 -9.00
CA ILE A 177 9.20 -3.84 -9.03
C ILE A 177 8.28 -3.94 -10.26
N GLY A 178 8.18 -2.86 -11.04
CA GLY A 178 7.15 -2.70 -12.07
C GLY A 178 5.78 -2.64 -11.39
N ILE A 179 5.63 -1.73 -10.42
CA ILE A 179 4.46 -1.67 -9.54
C ILE A 179 3.15 -1.49 -10.34
N SER A 180 2.15 -2.32 -10.11
CA SER A 180 0.86 -2.22 -10.82
C SER A 180 -0.20 -1.60 -9.94
N ASN A 181 -1.26 -2.34 -9.61
CA ASN A 181 -2.39 -1.82 -8.85
C ASN A 181 -2.25 -2.11 -7.33
N LEU A 182 -3.13 -1.50 -6.54
CA LEU A 182 -3.24 -1.71 -5.10
C LEU A 182 -4.70 -1.79 -4.63
N ILE A 183 -4.91 -2.41 -3.47
CA ILE A 183 -6.17 -2.39 -2.71
C ILE A 183 -5.90 -2.24 -1.21
N GLN A 184 -6.89 -1.72 -0.47
CA GLN A 184 -6.96 -1.87 0.97
C GLN A 184 -7.77 -3.12 1.34
N VAL A 185 -7.24 -3.95 2.24
CA VAL A 185 -7.90 -5.18 2.70
C VAL A 185 -9.02 -4.85 3.69
N LYS A 186 -10.25 -5.32 3.43
CA LYS A 186 -11.41 -5.09 4.33
C LYS A 186 -11.40 -6.00 5.57
N GLY A 187 -10.66 -7.10 5.51
CA GLY A 187 -10.35 -7.93 6.69
C GLY A 187 -11.24 -9.16 6.89
N SER A 188 -11.93 -9.64 5.87
CA SER A 188 -12.50 -10.99 5.86
C SER A 188 -12.11 -11.61 4.52
N PRO A 189 -11.68 -12.88 4.44
CA PRO A 189 -11.41 -13.82 5.53
C PRO A 189 -10.06 -13.57 6.24
N MET A 190 -9.37 -12.45 5.98
CA MET A 190 -8.03 -12.13 6.51
C MET A 190 -8.07 -10.98 7.54
N PRO A 191 -8.60 -11.18 8.77
CA PRO A 191 -8.82 -10.10 9.73
C PRO A 191 -7.55 -9.42 10.22
N ILE A 192 -6.43 -10.16 10.27
CA ILE A 192 -5.14 -9.61 10.69
C ILE A 192 -4.63 -8.58 9.68
N TRP A 193 -5.03 -8.66 8.41
CA TRP A 193 -4.61 -7.73 7.36
C TRP A 193 -5.57 -6.55 7.18
N ARG A 194 -6.62 -6.43 8.00
CA ARG A 194 -7.60 -5.35 7.88
C ARG A 194 -6.93 -3.98 7.91
N GLY A 195 -7.21 -3.16 6.90
CA GLY A 195 -6.70 -1.80 6.78
C GLY A 195 -5.32 -1.69 6.12
N ASP A 196 -4.60 -2.81 5.96
CA ASP A 196 -3.34 -2.85 5.24
C ASP A 196 -3.56 -2.77 3.73
N LEU A 197 -2.50 -2.41 3.01
CA LEU A 197 -2.50 -2.37 1.55
C LEU A 197 -1.91 -3.66 0.98
N LEU A 198 -2.49 -4.15 -0.10
CA LEU A 198 -1.84 -5.11 -1.00
C LEU A 198 -1.47 -4.39 -2.28
N VAL A 199 -0.19 -4.46 -2.64
CA VAL A 199 0.39 -3.79 -3.80
C VAL A 199 0.90 -4.86 -4.76
N SER A 200 0.38 -4.93 -5.98
CA SER A 200 0.81 -5.91 -6.97
C SER A 200 1.95 -5.39 -7.84
N SER A 201 2.65 -6.31 -8.51
CA SER A 201 3.79 -5.97 -9.37
C SER A 201 3.83 -6.79 -10.65
N LEU A 202 4.34 -6.15 -11.69
CA LEU A 202 4.60 -6.72 -13.00
C LEU A 202 5.98 -7.37 -13.04
N ALA A 203 7.05 -6.60 -12.85
CA ALA A 203 8.41 -7.10 -13.07
C ALA A 203 8.85 -8.09 -11.98
N ALA A 204 8.50 -7.82 -10.71
CA ALA A 204 8.83 -8.70 -9.59
C ALA A 204 7.89 -9.92 -9.47
N GLY A 205 6.75 -9.91 -10.16
CA GLY A 205 5.76 -10.99 -10.11
C GLY A 205 5.24 -11.35 -8.71
N THR A 206 5.20 -10.35 -7.84
CA THR A 206 4.97 -10.46 -6.39
C THR A 206 3.78 -9.59 -5.98
N VAL A 207 3.03 -9.99 -4.95
CA VAL A 207 2.13 -9.09 -4.20
C VAL A 207 2.82 -8.70 -2.90
N TYR A 208 2.91 -7.41 -2.61
CA TYR A 208 3.48 -6.90 -1.38
C TYR A 208 2.36 -6.58 -0.38
N HIS A 209 2.41 -7.18 0.81
CA HIS A 209 1.59 -6.82 1.94
C HIS A 209 2.26 -5.67 2.70
N VAL A 210 1.62 -4.50 2.68
CA VAL A 210 2.16 -3.26 3.20
C VAL A 210 1.34 -2.80 4.39
N ARG A 211 1.98 -2.75 5.57
CA ARG A 211 1.37 -2.19 6.78
C ARG A 211 1.89 -0.79 7.05
N LEU A 212 0.96 0.10 7.36
CA LEU A 212 1.22 1.49 7.70
C LEU A 212 1.08 1.75 9.21
N HIS A 213 1.86 2.69 9.74
CA HIS A 213 1.70 3.27 11.07
C HIS A 213 2.18 4.72 11.04
N ASP A 214 1.36 5.63 11.56
CA ASP A 214 1.62 7.08 11.59
C ASP A 214 2.10 7.64 10.23
N GLY A 215 1.43 7.22 9.15
CA GLY A 215 1.72 7.66 7.79
C GLY A 215 3.01 7.10 7.18
N ARG A 216 3.62 6.08 7.79
CA ARG A 216 4.84 5.43 7.31
C ARG A 216 4.65 3.94 7.13
N VAL A 217 5.35 3.35 6.17
CA VAL A 217 5.39 1.89 6.01
C VAL A 217 6.20 1.27 7.16
N LEU A 218 5.56 0.42 7.96
CA LEU A 218 6.23 -0.42 8.96
C LEU A 218 6.94 -1.60 8.31
N PHE A 219 6.27 -2.26 7.36
CA PHE A 219 6.86 -3.33 6.57
C PHE A 219 6.18 -3.44 5.21
N SER A 220 6.91 -4.03 4.27
CA SER A 220 6.45 -4.45 2.94
C SER A 220 6.86 -5.92 2.75
N GLU A 221 5.98 -6.86 3.10
CA GLU A 221 6.23 -8.30 3.04
C GLU A 221 5.91 -8.85 1.65
N PRO A 222 6.83 -9.55 0.98
CA PRO A 222 6.59 -10.12 -0.34
C PRO A 222 5.83 -11.45 -0.26
N LEU A 223 4.78 -11.58 -1.08
CA LEU A 223 4.05 -12.80 -1.38
C LEU A 223 4.35 -13.19 -2.83
N ASP A 224 5.27 -14.13 -3.02
CA ASP A 224 5.72 -14.55 -4.35
C ASP A 224 4.60 -15.31 -5.08
N ILE A 225 4.21 -14.79 -6.25
CA ILE A 225 3.21 -15.37 -7.14
C ILE A 225 3.86 -15.97 -8.39
N GLY A 226 5.07 -15.52 -8.74
CA GLY A 226 5.80 -15.94 -9.95
C GLY A 226 5.17 -15.51 -11.27
N LYS A 227 4.27 -14.51 -11.28
CA LYS A 227 3.56 -14.04 -12.49
C LYS A 227 3.45 -12.53 -12.53
N ARG A 228 3.55 -11.92 -13.71
CA ARG A 228 3.31 -10.48 -13.91
C ARG A 228 1.86 -10.13 -13.57
N ILE A 229 1.61 -9.48 -12.44
CA ILE A 229 0.26 -9.18 -11.97
C ILE A 229 -0.15 -7.80 -12.48
N ARG A 230 -1.18 -7.79 -13.33
CA ARG A 230 -1.75 -6.57 -13.93
C ARG A 230 -2.72 -5.88 -13.00
N ASP A 231 -3.60 -6.64 -12.37
CA ASP A 231 -4.63 -6.09 -11.48
C ASP A 231 -4.84 -6.98 -10.26
N ILE A 232 -5.35 -6.38 -9.19
CA ILE A 232 -5.69 -6.98 -7.91
C ILE A 232 -7.03 -6.42 -7.44
N ALA A 233 -7.91 -7.29 -6.96
CA ALA A 233 -9.22 -6.91 -6.42
C ALA A 233 -9.64 -7.82 -5.26
N GLU A 234 -10.34 -7.25 -4.27
CA GLU A 234 -11.02 -8.03 -3.23
C GLU A 234 -12.47 -8.29 -3.67
N GLY A 235 -12.84 -9.57 -3.77
CA GLY A 235 -14.20 -9.97 -4.12
C GLY A 235 -15.19 -9.79 -2.97
N ALA A 236 -16.49 -9.93 -3.25
CA ALA A 236 -17.55 -9.80 -2.23
C ALA A 236 -17.46 -10.84 -1.09
N ASN A 237 -16.81 -11.98 -1.34
CA ASN A 237 -16.51 -13.01 -0.33
C ASN A 237 -15.25 -12.70 0.48
N GLY A 238 -14.56 -11.58 0.20
CA GLY A 238 -13.34 -11.16 0.86
C GLY A 238 -12.05 -11.82 0.34
N ASN A 239 -12.14 -12.79 -0.57
CA ASN A 239 -10.95 -13.35 -1.20
C ASN A 239 -10.32 -12.32 -2.13
N VAL A 240 -8.99 -12.38 -2.24
CA VAL A 240 -8.23 -11.52 -3.13
C VAL A 240 -8.02 -12.25 -4.45
N TYR A 241 -8.21 -11.55 -5.54
CA TYR A 241 -8.11 -12.06 -6.90
C TYR A 241 -7.11 -11.23 -7.69
N LEU A 242 -6.28 -11.91 -8.48
CA LEU A 242 -5.26 -11.30 -9.31
C LEU A 242 -5.55 -11.61 -10.78
N TRP A 243 -5.36 -10.61 -11.63
CA TRP A 243 -5.33 -10.75 -13.08
C TRP A 243 -3.89 -10.63 -13.56
N THR A 244 -3.40 -11.56 -14.38
CA THR A 244 -2.03 -11.56 -14.88
C THR A 244 -1.95 -11.10 -16.34
N ASP A 245 -0.79 -10.60 -16.78
CA ASP A 245 -0.55 -10.30 -18.20
C ASP A 245 -0.63 -11.56 -19.09
N SER A 246 -0.56 -12.77 -18.50
CA SER A 246 -0.77 -14.07 -19.18
C SER A 246 -2.24 -14.51 -19.19
N ALA A 247 -3.17 -13.63 -18.83
CA ALA A 247 -4.60 -13.89 -18.75
C ALA A 247 -5.00 -15.00 -17.76
N ASP A 248 -4.21 -15.17 -16.70
CA ASP A 248 -4.59 -16.05 -15.59
C ASP A 248 -5.43 -15.29 -14.56
N PHE A 249 -6.35 -16.02 -13.94
CA PHE A 249 -7.08 -15.58 -12.76
C PHE A 249 -6.60 -16.34 -11.52
N VAL A 250 -5.86 -15.67 -10.64
CA VAL A 250 -5.28 -16.26 -9.44
C VAL A 250 -6.10 -15.84 -8.22
N ARG A 251 -6.45 -16.77 -7.35
CA ARG A 251 -7.10 -16.47 -6.06
C ARG A 251 -6.09 -16.62 -4.93
N ILE A 252 -5.91 -15.55 -4.15
CA ILE A 252 -5.29 -15.60 -2.83
C ILE A 252 -6.42 -15.78 -1.82
N SER A 253 -6.35 -16.87 -1.07
CA SER A 253 -7.19 -17.12 0.09
C SER A 253 -6.30 -17.53 1.24
N PRO A 254 -6.66 -17.21 2.49
CA PRO A 254 -6.04 -17.87 3.62
C PRO A 254 -6.18 -19.38 3.40
N VAL A 255 -5.09 -20.11 3.68
CA VAL A 255 -5.21 -21.55 3.88
C VAL A 255 -6.25 -21.74 4.98
N GLU A 256 -7.18 -22.71 4.84
CA GLU A 256 -8.07 -23.08 5.93
C GLU A 256 -7.25 -23.10 7.20
N MET A 257 -7.65 -22.28 8.19
CA MET A 257 -6.81 -22.02 9.34
C MET A 257 -6.42 -23.36 9.95
N VAL A 258 -5.15 -23.73 9.77
CA VAL A 258 -4.52 -24.67 10.67
C VAL A 258 -4.84 -24.13 12.04
N GLU A 259 -5.54 -24.92 12.87
CA GLU A 259 -5.98 -24.51 14.19
C GLU A 259 -4.88 -23.67 14.84
N LYS A 260 -5.19 -22.40 15.15
CA LYS A 260 -4.19 -21.43 15.62
C LYS A 260 -3.57 -21.95 16.91
N THR A 261 -2.44 -22.64 16.82
CA THR A 261 -1.74 -23.11 18.01
C THR A 261 -1.24 -21.91 18.81
N GLY A 262 -1.02 -22.08 20.11
CA GLY A 262 -0.44 -21.00 20.92
C GLY A 262 0.94 -20.55 20.38
N GLU A 263 1.66 -21.44 19.71
CA GLU A 263 2.93 -21.13 19.03
C GLU A 263 2.76 -20.20 17.83
N THR A 264 1.76 -20.45 16.96
CA THR A 264 1.53 -19.56 15.80
C THR A 264 1.01 -18.20 16.24
N LEU A 265 0.22 -18.15 17.32
CA LEU A 265 -0.20 -16.90 17.95
C LEU A 265 0.97 -16.13 18.56
N PHE A 266 1.94 -16.83 19.16
CA PHE A 266 3.14 -16.23 19.73
C PHE A 266 4.00 -15.52 18.69
N ALA A 267 3.95 -15.93 17.41
CA ALA A 267 4.69 -15.27 16.33
C ALA A 267 4.36 -13.76 16.21
N GLN A 268 3.12 -13.35 16.50
CA GLN A 268 2.73 -11.93 16.50
C GLN A 268 3.46 -11.13 17.59
N CYS A 269 3.78 -11.76 18.71
CA CYS A 269 4.53 -11.13 19.79
C CYS A 269 5.99 -10.87 19.38
N LEU A 270 6.54 -11.64 18.44
CA LEU A 270 7.95 -11.53 18.03
C LEU A 270 8.28 -10.29 17.21
N VAL A 271 7.26 -9.55 16.75
CA VAL A 271 7.45 -8.22 16.15
C VAL A 271 8.08 -7.25 17.16
N CYS A 272 7.69 -7.36 18.43
CA CYS A 272 8.12 -6.46 19.49
C CYS A 272 8.94 -7.15 20.58
N HIS A 273 8.89 -8.47 20.73
CA HIS A 273 9.50 -9.20 21.83
C HIS A 273 10.59 -10.16 21.36
N SER A 274 11.70 -10.26 22.10
CA SER A 274 12.78 -11.18 21.78
C SER A 274 12.49 -12.62 22.23
N ARG A 275 13.09 -13.59 21.50
CA ARG A 275 12.99 -15.03 21.79
C ARG A 275 13.91 -15.51 22.92
N ASN A 276 14.91 -14.72 23.30
CA ASN A 276 15.94 -15.09 24.26
C ASN A 276 16.01 -14.07 25.40
N LEU A 277 16.27 -14.52 26.62
CA LEU A 277 16.43 -13.69 27.83
C LEU A 277 17.48 -12.56 27.66
N HIS A 278 18.47 -12.79 26.79
CA HIS A 278 19.63 -11.90 26.56
C HIS A 278 19.76 -11.42 25.10
N GLY A 279 18.72 -11.60 24.26
CA GLY A 279 18.72 -11.01 22.92
C GLY A 279 18.62 -9.49 22.99
N LEU A 280 19.24 -8.78 22.03
CA LEU A 280 19.08 -7.33 21.81
C LEU A 280 17.61 -6.95 22.06
N TYR A 281 17.37 -6.08 23.05
CA TYR A 281 16.01 -5.72 23.45
C TYR A 281 15.26 -5.13 22.26
N ALA A 282 14.23 -5.85 21.83
CA ALA A 282 13.23 -5.33 20.92
C ALA A 282 12.36 -4.29 21.66
N ILE A 283 11.32 -3.78 21.00
CA ILE A 283 10.42 -2.75 21.55
C ILE A 283 9.84 -3.14 22.93
N GLY A 284 9.68 -4.43 23.21
CA GLY A 284 9.22 -5.01 24.47
C GLY A 284 10.22 -6.00 25.12
N PRO A 285 9.99 -6.38 26.39
CA PRO A 285 10.87 -7.29 27.14
C PRO A 285 10.82 -8.73 26.60
N SER A 286 11.84 -9.54 26.87
CA SER A 286 11.81 -10.98 26.54
C SER A 286 10.61 -11.69 27.16
N LEU A 287 9.95 -12.57 26.39
CA LEU A 287 8.80 -13.37 26.84
C LEU A 287 9.18 -14.79 27.31
N GLU A 288 10.44 -15.18 27.18
CA GLU A 288 10.94 -16.47 27.68
C GLU A 288 10.76 -16.53 29.21
N GLY A 289 10.15 -17.63 29.68
CA GLY A 289 9.84 -17.84 31.10
C GLY A 289 8.98 -16.73 31.71
N VAL A 290 8.09 -16.11 30.92
CA VAL A 290 7.24 -15.01 31.42
C VAL A 290 6.30 -15.50 32.52
N PHE A 291 5.80 -16.73 32.43
CA PHE A 291 4.86 -17.26 33.41
C PHE A 291 5.52 -17.43 34.79
N GLY A 292 4.90 -16.88 35.83
CA GLY A 292 5.42 -16.84 37.19
C GLY A 292 6.46 -15.75 37.45
N ARG A 293 7.01 -15.11 36.42
CA ARG A 293 7.96 -14.00 36.57
C ARG A 293 7.28 -12.79 37.22
N LYS A 294 8.03 -12.06 38.05
CA LYS A 294 7.52 -10.82 38.67
C LYS A 294 7.25 -9.78 37.58
N ILE A 295 6.15 -9.05 37.70
CA ILE A 295 5.82 -7.99 36.74
C ILE A 295 6.89 -6.90 36.83
N ALA A 296 7.30 -6.38 35.66
CA ALA A 296 8.32 -5.33 35.51
C ALA A 296 9.67 -5.64 36.22
N SER A 297 10.17 -6.87 36.08
CA SER A 297 11.33 -7.35 36.85
C SER A 297 12.58 -7.72 36.06
N LEU A 298 12.58 -7.63 34.72
CA LEU A 298 13.81 -7.89 33.98
C LEU A 298 14.80 -6.73 34.19
N PRO A 299 16.03 -7.00 34.68
CA PRO A 299 16.97 -5.95 35.08
C PRO A 299 17.43 -5.09 33.90
N ASP A 300 17.50 -5.69 32.72
CA ASP A 300 18.06 -5.08 31.52
C ASP A 300 16.99 -4.45 30.60
N PHE A 301 15.72 -4.40 31.04
CA PHE A 301 14.64 -3.77 30.27
C PHE A 301 14.08 -2.53 30.99
N GLN A 302 13.94 -1.42 30.25
CA GLN A 302 13.41 -0.16 30.79
C GLN A 302 11.87 -0.13 30.73
N TYR A 303 11.23 -0.49 31.83
CA TYR A 303 9.76 -0.42 31.95
C TYR A 303 9.24 1.00 32.14
N THR A 304 8.06 1.28 31.57
CA THR A 304 7.31 2.52 31.83
C THR A 304 6.89 2.64 33.30
N ALA A 305 6.57 3.86 33.74
CA ALA A 305 6.05 4.10 35.09
C ALA A 305 4.76 3.31 35.36
N GLY A 306 3.89 3.21 34.36
CA GLY A 306 2.67 2.39 34.40
C GLY A 306 2.97 0.94 34.75
N MET A 307 3.88 0.31 34.00
CA MET A 307 4.28 -1.08 34.24
C MET A 307 4.94 -1.29 35.60
N LYS A 308 5.78 -0.35 36.06
CA LYS A 308 6.43 -0.41 37.38
C LYS A 308 5.44 -0.29 38.55
N SER A 309 4.28 0.34 38.33
CA SER A 309 3.25 0.51 39.35
C SER A 309 2.44 -0.77 39.61
N VAL A 310 2.40 -1.69 38.65
CA VAL A 310 1.68 -2.96 38.75
C VAL A 310 2.45 -3.94 39.63
N LYS A 311 1.79 -4.46 40.66
CA LYS A 311 2.34 -5.46 41.57
C LYS A 311 1.86 -6.86 41.18
N GLY A 312 2.69 -7.86 41.46
CA GLY A 312 2.34 -9.26 41.30
C GLY A 312 3.29 -10.03 40.40
N ARG A 313 2.80 -11.17 39.91
CA ARG A 313 3.50 -12.07 38.99
C ARG A 313 2.62 -12.32 37.78
N TRP A 314 3.24 -12.58 36.65
CA TRP A 314 2.54 -13.06 35.47
C TRP A 314 1.93 -14.43 35.76
N ASN A 315 0.63 -14.53 35.65
CA ASN A 315 -0.16 -15.76 35.72
C ASN A 315 -1.22 -15.67 34.61
N SER A 316 -2.05 -16.69 34.44
CA SER A 316 -3.05 -16.70 33.36
C SER A 316 -4.01 -15.50 33.42
N GLU A 317 -4.48 -15.11 34.60
CA GLU A 317 -5.39 -13.98 34.79
C GLU A 317 -4.73 -12.65 34.43
N ASN A 318 -3.55 -12.38 34.96
CA ASN A 318 -2.82 -11.14 34.72
C ASN A 318 -2.33 -11.02 33.27
N LEU A 319 -1.92 -12.13 32.65
CA LEU A 319 -1.53 -12.14 31.24
C LEU A 319 -2.75 -11.95 30.33
N ASP A 320 -3.89 -12.61 30.61
CA ASP A 320 -5.11 -12.45 29.81
C ASP A 320 -5.59 -11.00 29.85
N ALA A 321 -5.70 -10.42 31.05
CA ALA A 321 -6.13 -9.04 31.25
C ALA A 321 -5.18 -8.04 30.58
N PHE A 322 -3.87 -8.27 30.66
CA PHE A 322 -2.88 -7.40 30.03
C PHE A 322 -2.91 -7.49 28.50
N ILE A 323 -3.07 -8.70 27.94
CA ILE A 323 -3.16 -8.89 26.48
C ILE A 323 -4.48 -8.34 25.93
N GLU A 324 -5.58 -8.50 26.67
CA GLU A 324 -6.89 -7.97 26.29
C GLU A 324 -6.89 -6.45 26.24
N ASN A 325 -6.47 -5.79 27.32
CA ASN A 325 -6.47 -4.34 27.40
C ASN A 325 -5.26 -3.79 28.18
N PRO A 326 -4.14 -3.56 27.48
CA PRO A 326 -2.88 -3.18 28.11
C PRO A 326 -2.96 -1.84 28.87
N GLN A 327 -3.67 -0.85 28.31
CA GLN A 327 -3.82 0.47 28.92
C GLN A 327 -4.67 0.42 30.19
N VAL A 328 -5.67 -0.45 30.25
CA VAL A 328 -6.48 -0.65 31.46
C VAL A 328 -5.68 -1.39 32.53
N PHE A 329 -4.92 -2.42 32.15
CA PHE A 329 -4.10 -3.18 33.10
C PHE A 329 -2.92 -2.38 33.64
N ALA A 330 -2.26 -1.58 32.79
CA ALA A 330 -1.12 -0.74 33.15
C ALA A 330 -1.15 0.58 32.38
N HIS A 331 -1.81 1.58 32.95
CA HIS A 331 -1.95 2.91 32.34
C HIS A 331 -0.60 3.53 31.97
N GLY A 332 -0.43 3.94 30.70
CA GLY A 332 0.82 4.49 30.19
C GLY A 332 1.88 3.43 29.85
N THR A 333 1.48 2.18 29.65
CA THR A 333 2.30 1.17 28.97
C THR A 333 2.46 1.51 27.49
N THR A 334 3.59 1.13 26.88
CA THR A 334 3.80 1.21 25.43
C THR A 334 3.31 -0.04 24.71
N MET A 335 2.86 -1.05 25.45
CA MET A 335 2.35 -2.30 24.87
C MET A 335 1.01 -2.04 24.17
N VAL A 336 0.95 -2.42 22.88
CA VAL A 336 -0.24 -2.33 22.03
C VAL A 336 -1.01 -3.65 22.06
N SER A 337 -2.34 -3.57 22.09
CA SER A 337 -3.18 -4.79 22.09
C SER A 337 -2.96 -5.56 20.77
N PRO A 338 -2.71 -6.88 20.82
CA PRO A 338 -2.60 -7.71 19.61
C PRO A 338 -3.97 -8.05 19.01
N HIS A 339 -5.08 -7.54 19.56
CA HIS A 339 -6.45 -7.75 19.07
C HIS A 339 -6.85 -9.24 18.95
N LEU A 340 -6.40 -10.07 19.89
CA LEU A 340 -6.74 -11.49 19.96
C LEU A 340 -8.14 -11.71 20.56
N THR A 341 -8.87 -12.68 19.99
CA THR A 341 -10.13 -13.17 20.57
C THR A 341 -9.89 -13.84 21.91
N SER A 342 -10.92 -13.98 22.75
CA SER A 342 -10.79 -14.69 24.03
C SER A 342 -10.25 -16.12 23.85
N GLU A 343 -10.72 -16.85 22.83
CA GLU A 343 -10.25 -18.20 22.52
C GLU A 343 -8.76 -18.22 22.12
N ASP A 344 -8.32 -17.31 21.26
CA ASP A 344 -6.92 -17.20 20.85
C ASP A 344 -6.03 -16.82 22.04
N ARG A 345 -6.46 -15.92 22.93
CA ARG A 345 -5.71 -15.61 24.15
C ARG A 345 -5.53 -16.86 25.01
N GLN A 346 -6.56 -17.68 25.20
CA GLN A 346 -6.42 -18.92 25.97
C GLN A 346 -5.39 -19.88 25.36
N ARG A 347 -5.39 -20.03 24.02
CA ARG A 347 -4.38 -20.85 23.32
C ARG A 347 -2.97 -20.29 23.49
N LEU A 348 -2.80 -18.98 23.37
CA LEU A 348 -1.52 -18.29 23.59
C LEU A 348 -1.02 -18.46 25.03
N LEU A 349 -1.91 -18.33 26.02
CA LEU A 349 -1.57 -18.49 27.44
C LEU A 349 -1.08 -19.90 27.76
N VAL A 350 -1.66 -20.93 27.14
CA VAL A 350 -1.18 -22.32 27.27
C VAL A 350 0.26 -22.44 26.76
N TYR A 351 0.57 -21.84 25.61
CA TYR A 351 1.91 -21.87 25.06
C TYR A 351 2.92 -21.07 25.91
N LEU A 352 2.58 -19.84 26.31
CA LEU A 352 3.41 -18.99 27.17
C LEU A 352 3.71 -19.62 28.55
N LYS A 353 2.89 -20.57 29.00
CA LYS A 353 3.13 -21.32 30.24
C LYS A 353 4.22 -22.39 30.08
N SER A 354 4.41 -22.89 28.86
CA SER A 354 5.44 -23.89 28.51
C SER A 354 6.67 -23.29 27.83
N TYR A 355 6.61 -22.00 27.46
CA TYR A 355 7.66 -21.22 26.81
C TYR A 355 8.48 -20.45 27.85
#